data_AF-A0A949RTG6-F1
#
_entry.id   AF-A0A949RTG6-F1
#
_cell.length_a   1.000
_cell.length_b   1.000
_cell.length_c   1.000
_cell.angle_alpha   90.00
_cell.angle_beta   90.00
_cell.angle_gamma   90.00
#
_symmetry.space_group_name_H-M   'P 1'
#
loop_
_entity.id
_entity.type
_entity.pdbx_description
1 polymer ?
#
loop_
_entity_poly.entity_id
_entity_poly.type
_entity_poly.pdbx_seq_one_letter_code
_entity_poly.pdbx_strand_id
1 'polypeptide(L)'
;MATRRQSTPRSVRQSVTIPATLAKEVRRVARERHVTMSRALVVLAERGVRAETEAKEQLAACYNRFLSEQDPARKNAAGRDLIRVIFGKDSIAEDPVH
;
A
#
# COMPACT_ATOMS: atom_id res chain seq x y z
N MET A 1 -3.96 10.81 -45.02
CA MET A 1 -4.06 10.94 -43.56
C MET A 1 -3.58 9.63 -42.92
N ALA A 2 -2.44 9.63 -42.23
CA ALA A 2 -1.90 8.43 -41.59
C ALA A 2 -2.55 8.24 -40.21
N THR A 3 -3.21 7.10 -39.99
CA THR A 3 -3.78 6.72 -38.70
C THR A 3 -2.67 6.28 -37.74
N ARG A 4 -2.50 7.04 -36.66
CA ARG A 4 -1.58 6.68 -35.56
C ARG A 4 -2.12 5.43 -34.86
N ARG A 5 -1.53 4.26 -35.15
CA ARG A 5 -1.77 3.03 -34.36
C ARG A 5 -1.33 3.28 -32.93
N GLN A 6 -2.29 3.42 -32.01
CA GLN A 6 -2.02 3.38 -30.57
C GLN A 6 -1.53 1.96 -30.24
N SER A 7 -0.27 1.83 -29.81
CA SER A 7 0.24 0.54 -29.35
C SER A 7 -0.40 0.21 -28.01
N THR A 8 -1.17 -0.87 -27.95
CA THR A 8 -1.61 -1.44 -26.68
C THR A 8 -0.37 -1.87 -25.87
N PRO A 9 -0.34 -1.60 -24.55
CA PRO A 9 0.77 -2.00 -23.71
C PRO A 9 0.93 -3.52 -23.78
N ARG A 10 2.16 -3.97 -24.04
CA ARG A 10 2.48 -5.39 -24.23
C ARG A 10 2.28 -6.14 -22.90
N SER A 11 1.45 -7.18 -22.90
CA SER A 11 1.31 -8.08 -21.76
C SER A 11 2.53 -9.02 -21.68
N VAL A 12 3.05 -9.22 -20.47
CA VAL A 12 4.17 -10.14 -20.20
C VAL A 12 3.63 -11.34 -19.43
N ARG A 13 3.83 -12.55 -19.93
CA ARG A 13 3.51 -13.78 -19.21
C ARG A 13 4.64 -14.11 -18.25
N GLN A 14 4.29 -14.34 -16.97
CA GLN A 14 5.20 -14.82 -15.95
C GLN A 14 4.57 -16.01 -15.23
N SER A 15 5.37 -17.06 -15.03
CA SER A 15 5.01 -18.19 -14.18
C SER A 15 5.61 -17.95 -12.80
N VAL A 16 4.79 -18.02 -11.75
CA VAL A 16 5.22 -17.78 -10.38
C VAL A 16 4.92 -18.98 -9.50
N THR A 17 5.89 -19.36 -8.67
CA THR A 17 5.69 -20.35 -7.60
C THR A 17 5.33 -19.60 -6.33
N ILE A 18 4.21 -19.96 -5.71
CA ILE A 18 3.70 -19.33 -4.50
C ILE A 18 3.55 -20.35 -3.36
N PRO A 19 3.70 -19.93 -2.09
CA PRO A 19 3.45 -20.80 -0.94
C PRO A 19 2.03 -21.38 -0.95
N ALA A 20 1.87 -22.60 -0.45
CA ALA A 20 0.59 -23.29 -0.43
C ALA A 20 -0.50 -22.54 0.36
N THR A 21 -0.12 -21.84 1.43
CA THR A 21 -1.02 -20.99 2.22
C THR A 21 -1.56 -19.82 1.39
N LEU A 22 -0.67 -19.12 0.68
CA LEU A 22 -1.05 -18.02 -0.20
C LEU A 22 -1.93 -18.51 -1.35
N ALA A 23 -1.62 -19.66 -1.95
CA ALA A 23 -2.43 -20.25 -3.01
C ALA A 23 -3.88 -20.55 -2.56
N LYS A 24 -4.06 -20.99 -1.30
CA LYS A 24 -5.39 -21.23 -0.72
C LYS A 24 -6.18 -19.92 -0.60
N GLU A 25 -5.57 -18.86 -0.09
CA GLU A 25 -6.22 -17.55 0.05
C GLU A 25 -6.57 -16.93 -1.31
N VAL A 26 -5.66 -16.97 -2.28
CA VAL A 26 -5.92 -16.45 -3.63
C VAL A 26 -7.08 -17.22 -4.27
N ARG A 27 -7.15 -18.55 -4.08
CA ARG A 27 -8.27 -19.36 -4.59
C ARG A 27 -9.59 -19.04 -3.90
N ARG A 28 -9.59 -18.75 -2.60
CA ARG A 28 -10.77 -18.28 -1.86
C ARG A 28 -11.28 -16.96 -2.46
N VAL A 29 -10.40 -15.96 -2.62
CA VAL A 29 -10.73 -14.66 -3.22
C VAL A 29 -11.23 -14.82 -4.66
N ALA A 30 -10.65 -15.72 -5.44
CA ALA A 30 -11.09 -16.01 -6.80
C ALA A 30 -12.53 -16.55 -6.85
N ARG A 31 -12.88 -17.45 -5.93
CA ARG A 31 -14.25 -17.99 -5.80
C ARG A 31 -15.24 -16.92 -5.38
N GLU A 32 -14.93 -16.16 -4.33
CA GLU A 32 -15.79 -15.08 -3.81
C GLU A 32 -16.09 -14.01 -4.88
N ARG A 33 -15.14 -13.77 -5.79
CA ARG A 33 -15.27 -12.75 -6.84
C ARG A 33 -15.65 -13.31 -8.20
N HIS A 34 -15.90 -14.62 -8.30
CA HIS A 34 -16.22 -15.31 -9.56
C HIS A 34 -15.21 -15.05 -10.69
N VAL A 35 -13.92 -15.03 -10.37
CA VAL A 35 -12.82 -14.84 -11.34
C VAL A 35 -11.86 -16.03 -11.33
N THR A 36 -11.02 -16.14 -12.37
CA THR A 36 -9.96 -17.14 -12.39
C THR A 36 -8.88 -16.85 -11.35
N MET A 37 -8.17 -17.88 -10.91
CA MET A 37 -7.08 -17.76 -9.95
C MET A 37 -5.99 -16.79 -10.45
N SER A 38 -5.63 -16.86 -11.73
CA SER A 38 -4.67 -15.93 -12.34
C SER A 38 -5.16 -14.48 -12.32
N ARG A 39 -6.45 -14.24 -12.58
CA ARG A 39 -7.02 -12.89 -12.52
C ARG A 39 -7.07 -12.36 -11.09
N ALA A 40 -7.45 -13.19 -10.13
CA ALA A 40 -7.41 -12.83 -8.71
C ALA A 40 -6.00 -12.45 -8.26
N LEU A 41 -4.99 -13.24 -8.66
CA LEU A 41 -3.58 -12.97 -8.33
C LEU A 41 -3.12 -11.62 -8.86
N VAL A 42 -3.42 -11.31 -10.13
CA VAL A 42 -3.06 -10.00 -10.73
C VAL A 42 -3.75 -8.85 -10.00
N VAL A 43 -5.05 -8.95 -9.72
CA VAL A 43 -5.79 -7.89 -9.02
C VAL A 43 -5.28 -7.68 -7.59
N LEU A 44 -4.94 -8.76 -6.89
CA LEU A 44 -4.36 -8.66 -5.55
C LEU A 44 -2.95 -8.04 -5.59
N ALA A 45 -2.13 -8.38 -6.57
CA ALA A 45 -0.82 -7.77 -6.77
C ALA A 45 -0.94 -6.26 -7.07
N GLU A 46 -1.83 -5.86 -7.99
CA GLU A 46 -2.10 -4.44 -8.29
C GLU A 46 -2.58 -3.66 -7.06
N ARG A 47 -3.34 -4.31 -6.17
CA ARG A 47 -3.76 -3.70 -4.90
C ARG A 47 -2.61 -3.58 -3.92
N GLY A 48 -1.76 -4.61 -3.81
CA GLY A 48 -0.57 -4.58 -2.97
C GLY A 48 0.40 -3.48 -3.36
N VAL A 49 0.66 -3.32 -4.67
CA VAL A 49 1.53 -2.24 -5.19
C VAL A 49 0.94 -0.87 -4.86
N ARG A 50 -0.37 -0.67 -5.05
CA ARG A 50 -1.02 0.59 -4.69
C ARG A 50 -0.94 0.88 -3.19
N ALA A 51 -1.23 -0.12 -2.36
CA ALA A 51 -1.17 0.03 -0.91
C ALA A 51 0.25 0.39 -0.43
N GLU A 52 1.29 -0.15 -1.07
CA GLU A 52 2.68 0.21 -0.76
C GLU A 52 3.01 1.66 -1.18
N THR A 53 2.54 2.10 -2.35
CA THR A 53 2.71 3.48 -2.80
C THR A 53 1.94 4.45 -1.88
N GLU A 54 0.69 4.16 -1.56
CA GLU A 54 -0.14 4.96 -0.66
C GLU A 54 0.50 5.06 0.73
N ALA A 55 1.06 3.96 1.25
CA ALA A 55 1.77 3.97 2.53
C ALA A 55 3.03 4.87 2.49
N LYS A 56 3.79 4.85 1.39
CA LYS A 56 4.96 5.73 1.20
C LYS A 56 4.57 7.19 1.10
N GLU A 57 3.50 7.50 0.36
CA GLU A 57 2.97 8.86 0.24
C GLU A 57 2.45 9.38 1.58
N GLN A 58 1.73 8.55 2.33
CA GLN A 58 1.24 8.89 3.66
C GLN A 58 2.40 9.16 4.63
N LEU A 59 3.45 8.33 4.60
CA LEU A 59 4.65 8.53 5.39
C LEU A 59 5.33 9.87 5.06
N ALA A 60 5.53 10.14 3.78
CA ALA A 60 6.15 11.39 3.32
C ALA A 60 5.30 12.62 3.71
N ALA A 61 3.97 12.52 3.60
CA ALA A 61 3.06 13.60 4.00
C ALA A 61 3.13 13.87 5.51
N CYS A 62 3.12 12.83 6.35
CA CYS A 62 3.28 12.98 7.80
C CYS A 62 4.65 13.56 8.18
N TYR A 63 5.72 13.13 7.50
CA TYR A 63 7.06 13.64 7.71
C TYR A 63 7.17 15.13 7.35
N ASN A 64 6.66 15.51 6.18
CA ASN A 64 6.68 16.90 5.74
C ASN A 64 5.86 17.80 6.68
N ARG A 65 4.70 17.32 7.14
CA ARG A 65 3.86 18.04 8.10
C ARG A 65 4.60 18.28 9.42
N PHE A 66 5.30 17.28 9.95
CA PHE A 66 6.11 17.41 11.16
C PHE A 66 7.24 18.44 10.99
N LEU A 67 7.91 18.47 9.84
CA LEU A 67 8.97 19.43 9.56
C LEU A 67 8.47 20.86 9.36
N SER A 68 7.31 21.03 8.73
CA SER A 68 6.74 22.36 8.44
C SER A 68 6.07 23.03 9.63
N GLU A 69 5.71 22.25 10.65
CA GLU A 69 4.97 22.75 11.81
C GLU A 69 5.89 23.49 12.79
N GLN A 70 5.57 24.77 13.03
CA GLN A 70 6.36 25.65 13.90
C GLN A 70 5.77 25.79 15.30
N ASP A 71 4.46 25.51 15.46
CA ASP A 71 3.81 25.47 16.76
C ASP A 71 4.20 24.18 17.51
N PRO A 72 4.86 24.29 18.69
CA PRO A 72 5.30 23.12 19.46
C PRO A 72 4.17 22.13 19.77
N ALA A 73 2.95 22.61 20.05
CA ALA A 73 1.82 21.75 20.39
C ALA A 73 1.36 20.92 19.18
N ARG A 74 1.29 21.56 18.00
CA ARG A 74 0.91 20.90 16.74
C ARG A 74 2.03 20.01 16.22
N LYS A 75 3.29 20.37 16.45
CA LYS A 75 4.45 19.56 16.07
C LYS A 75 4.48 18.25 16.83
N ASN A 76 4.15 18.25 18.12
CA ASN A 76 4.00 17.03 18.91
C ASN A 76 2.86 16.14 18.40
N ALA A 77 1.72 16.73 18.02
CA ALA A 77 0.63 15.97 17.41
C ALA A 77 1.03 15.36 16.06
N ALA A 78 1.70 16.13 15.19
CA ALA A 78 2.22 15.63 13.92
C ALA A 78 3.29 14.54 14.10
N GLY A 79 4.11 14.63 15.15
CA GLY A 79 5.08 13.60 15.53
C GLY A 79 4.41 12.29 15.94
N ARG A 80 3.35 12.35 16.75
CA ARG A 80 2.55 11.17 17.12
C ARG A 80 1.91 10.50 15.90
N ASP A 81 1.39 11.30 14.97
CA ASP A 81 0.82 10.78 13.72
C ASP A 81 1.89 10.11 12.86
N LEU A 82 3.10 10.68 12.78
CA LEU A 82 4.23 10.06 12.06
C LEU A 82 4.65 8.71 12.67
N ILE A 83 4.77 8.63 14.00
CA ILE A 83 5.09 7.39 14.71
C ILE A 83 4.03 6.32 14.41
N ARG A 84 2.75 6.71 14.40
CA ARG A 84 1.65 5.80 14.10
C ARG A 84 1.69 5.25 12.67
N VAL A 85 2.15 6.04 11.71
CA VAL A 85 2.32 5.61 10.31
C VAL A 85 3.51 4.65 10.16
N ILE A 86 4.60 4.86 10.91
CA ILE A 86 5.81 4.01 10.85
C ILE A 86 5.61 2.68 11.57
N PHE A 87 5.06 2.72 12.79
CA PHE A 87 5.06 1.57 13.71
C PHE A 87 3.67 0.93 13.89
N GLY A 88 2.61 1.55 13.38
CA GLY A 88 1.24 1.07 13.46
C GLY A 88 0.39 1.78 14.52
N LYS A 89 -0.92 1.48 14.53
CA LYS A 89 -1.91 2.18 15.37
C LYS A 89 -1.69 2.07 16.88
N ASP A 90 -1.03 0.99 17.31
CA ASP A 90 -0.80 0.66 18.72
C ASP A 90 0.53 1.21 19.28
N SER A 91 1.20 2.06 18.51
CA SER A 91 2.45 2.70 18.90
C SER A 91 2.16 3.82 19.89
N ILE A 92 2.15 3.48 21.18
CA ILE A 92 1.99 4.42 22.28
C ILE A 92 3.28 5.26 22.36
N ALA A 93 3.25 6.46 21.78
CA ALA A 93 4.16 7.56 22.13
C ALA A 93 3.49 8.43 23.19
N GLU A 94 3.11 7.80 24.30
CA GLU A 94 2.88 8.51 25.54
C GLU A 94 4.20 8.45 26.29
N ASP A 95 4.81 9.61 26.52
CA ASP A 95 5.86 9.70 27.53
C ASP A 95 5.30 9.06 28.81
N PRO A 96 5.93 8.03 29.38
CA PRO A 96 5.61 7.64 30.75
C PRO A 96 6.12 8.78 31.62
N VAL A 97 5.24 9.75 31.89
CA VAL A 97 5.49 10.76 32.91
C VAL A 97 5.37 10.03 34.24
N HIS A 98 6.51 9.62 34.78
CA HIS A 98 6.66 9.22 36.18
C HIS A 98 6.56 10.43 37.10
#